data_AF-A0A1H4YTY2-F1
#
_entry.id   AF-A0A1H4YTY2-F1
#
_cell.length_a   1.000
_cell.length_b   1.000
_cell.length_c   1.000
_cell.angle_alpha   90.00
_cell.angle_beta   90.00
_cell.angle_gamma   90.00
#
_symmetry.space_group_name_H-M   'P 1'
#
loop_
_entity.id
_entity.type
_entity.pdbx_description
1 polymer ?
#
loop_
_entity_poly.entity_id
_entity_poly.type
_entity_poly.pdbx_seq_one_letter_code
_entity_poly.pdbx_strand_id
1 'polypeptide(L)'
;MSQGFSLHIGLNGVDASKYNGWAGTLAGCINDANAMETICQSQGFTTQKLLDGEATADAILGAIGQAAYNLQSGDTCVISYSGHGGQVPDTTGDSPNGLDDTWVAYDRMVLGHELYNLWGQFAANVRIEVYSDSCHSGTVIRELFIPTGVRWPQSKRKAIPIFPQGRGLQNLKSVYGRAANTRARGPAPDVAAIRKRSIPPAIALDVFERDMPMYEAAQWTRKRGEITASVILISGCQDNQESQDGQSNGLFTEKLLSIWDGGNFTGSLPQFHQAILALMPPEQTPNYFAVGVDDDVFTNSKPLTIVVDERTPATGQPAKPPTAQQGPVVTGPNTYDRSRNNGPAFNVKPGTNAYYAFEITSDPNCFGYPAQRTASNFYASWNDPKVKSRFTGATYNLPSYAWEALRNNSALYFRILTASTFDLTRWDNYATSTADSDATSAPVISVSGAMASPPLVPV
;
A
#
# COMPACT_ATOMS: atom_id res chain seq x y z
N MET A 1 -7.22 -0.58 -26.96
CA MET A 1 -5.96 -1.35 -26.84
C MET A 1 -5.72 -1.52 -25.36
N SER A 2 -5.34 -2.71 -24.91
CA SER A 2 -4.91 -2.93 -23.53
C SER A 2 -3.76 -2.00 -23.19
N GLN A 3 -3.82 -1.35 -22.03
CA GLN A 3 -2.75 -0.48 -21.53
C GLN A 3 -1.92 -1.22 -20.46
N GLY A 4 -0.69 -0.75 -20.27
CA GLY A 4 0.24 -1.24 -19.25
C GLY A 4 0.58 -0.15 -18.25
N PHE A 5 0.51 -0.46 -16.96
CA PHE A 5 1.10 0.35 -15.90
C PHE A 5 2.13 -0.46 -15.11
N SER A 6 3.24 0.15 -14.72
CA SER A 6 4.19 -0.51 -13.83
C SER A 6 4.69 0.36 -12.69
N LEU A 7 4.83 -0.24 -11.52
CA LEU A 7 5.35 0.39 -10.30
C LEU A 7 6.60 -0.34 -9.82
N HIS A 8 7.69 0.39 -9.65
CA HIS A 8 8.99 -0.16 -9.24
C HIS A 8 9.46 0.48 -7.93
N ILE A 9 9.62 -0.32 -6.90
CA ILE A 9 9.92 0.11 -5.53
C ILE A 9 11.29 -0.44 -5.14
N GLY A 10 12.21 0.45 -4.74
CA GLY A 10 13.58 0.08 -4.37
C GLY A 10 14.05 0.82 -3.12
N LEU A 11 14.39 0.09 -2.05
CA LEU A 11 14.91 0.69 -0.81
C LEU A 11 16.28 0.12 -0.47
N ASN A 12 17.32 0.96 -0.57
CA ASN A 12 18.65 0.68 -0.04
C ASN A 12 18.79 1.12 1.42
N GLY A 13 17.80 1.81 1.97
CA GLY A 13 17.72 2.15 3.39
C GLY A 13 16.31 2.55 3.81
N VAL A 14 16.13 2.66 5.12
CA VAL A 14 14.89 3.12 5.76
C VAL A 14 15.17 4.34 6.64
N ASP A 15 14.13 5.05 7.06
CA ASP A 15 14.26 6.11 8.07
C ASP A 15 14.64 5.47 9.42
N ALA A 16 15.93 5.54 9.77
CA ALA A 16 16.43 4.97 11.02
C ALA A 16 15.66 5.48 12.25
N SER A 17 15.11 6.69 12.24
CA SER A 17 14.30 7.20 13.35
C SER A 17 12.97 6.46 13.53
N LYS A 18 12.44 5.85 12.47
CA LYS A 18 11.24 5.01 12.47
C LYS A 18 11.52 3.56 12.81
N TYR A 19 12.78 3.14 12.76
CA TYR A 19 13.22 1.76 13.00
C TYR A 19 14.25 1.65 14.13
N ASN A 20 14.10 2.42 15.21
CA ASN A 20 14.95 2.33 16.41
C ASN A 20 16.46 2.46 16.14
N GLY A 21 16.83 3.37 15.24
CA GLY A 21 18.20 3.63 14.82
C GLY A 21 18.72 2.66 13.75
N TRP A 22 17.93 1.68 13.32
CA TRP A 22 18.31 0.77 12.25
C TRP A 22 18.07 1.41 10.87
N ALA A 23 19.14 1.67 10.13
CA ALA A 23 19.07 2.30 8.81
C ALA A 23 18.77 1.32 7.66
N GLY A 24 18.73 0.01 7.92
CA GLY A 24 18.37 -1.00 6.91
C GLY A 24 19.23 -0.98 5.64
N THR A 25 20.55 -0.81 5.79
CA THR A 25 21.44 -0.58 4.64
C THR A 25 21.57 -1.80 3.72
N LEU A 26 21.09 -1.64 2.49
CA LEU A 26 21.26 -2.53 1.34
C LEU A 26 21.99 -1.79 0.21
N ALA A 27 22.34 -2.48 -0.86
CA ALA A 27 23.09 -1.92 -1.98
C ALA A 27 22.36 -2.11 -3.34
N GLY A 28 21.66 -3.23 -3.53
CA GLY A 28 21.15 -3.63 -4.84
C GLY A 28 19.71 -3.20 -5.15
N CYS A 29 18.94 -2.72 -4.18
CA CYS A 29 17.49 -2.57 -4.34
C CYS A 29 17.07 -1.47 -5.30
N ILE A 30 17.77 -0.33 -5.29
CA ILE A 30 17.54 0.74 -6.26
C ILE A 30 17.89 0.28 -7.68
N ASN A 31 18.97 -0.49 -7.83
CA ASN A 31 19.36 -1.03 -9.13
C ASN A 31 18.35 -2.05 -9.65
N ASP A 32 17.77 -2.88 -8.77
CA ASP A 32 16.67 -3.77 -9.13
C ASP A 32 15.46 -2.99 -9.66
N ALA A 33 15.02 -1.96 -8.92
CA ALA A 33 13.89 -1.13 -9.33
C ALA A 33 14.15 -0.43 -10.68
N ASN A 34 15.36 0.08 -10.91
CA ASN A 34 15.76 0.68 -12.19
C ASN A 34 15.77 -0.33 -13.34
N ALA A 35 16.25 -1.55 -13.10
CA ALA A 35 16.31 -2.59 -14.12
C ALA A 35 14.92 -3.07 -14.52
N MET A 36 14.04 -3.32 -13.53
CA MET A 36 12.65 -3.69 -13.76
C MET A 36 11.88 -2.59 -14.48
N GLU A 37 12.09 -1.32 -14.11
CA GLU A 37 11.52 -0.17 -14.82
C GLU A 37 11.97 -0.13 -16.28
N THR A 38 13.26 -0.29 -16.54
CA THR A 38 13.81 -0.27 -17.91
C THR A 38 13.17 -1.36 -18.77
N ILE A 39 12.95 -2.56 -18.21
CA ILE A 39 12.24 -3.63 -18.93
C ILE A 39 10.83 -3.19 -19.25
N CYS A 40 10.03 -2.77 -18.27
CA CYS A 40 8.64 -2.37 -18.50
C CYS A 40 8.51 -1.17 -19.45
N GLN A 41 9.38 -0.17 -19.36
CA GLN A 41 9.45 0.94 -20.32
C GLN A 41 9.67 0.44 -21.75
N SER A 42 10.60 -0.51 -21.95
CA SER A 42 10.85 -1.10 -23.27
C SER A 42 9.66 -1.89 -23.83
N GLN A 43 8.77 -2.37 -22.96
CA GLN A 43 7.55 -3.10 -23.32
C GLN A 43 6.32 -2.17 -23.42
N GLY A 44 6.50 -0.85 -23.32
CA GLY A 44 5.45 0.15 -23.53
C GLY A 44 4.59 0.46 -22.31
N PHE A 45 5.00 0.05 -21.10
CA PHE A 45 4.29 0.39 -19.87
C PHE A 45 4.46 1.88 -19.53
N THR A 46 3.41 2.48 -18.96
CA THR A 46 3.55 3.74 -18.22
C THR A 46 4.13 3.43 -16.85
N THR A 47 5.32 3.94 -16.54
CA THR A 47 6.06 3.54 -15.34
C THR A 47 6.04 4.61 -14.24
N GLN A 48 6.02 4.14 -13.00
CA GLN A 48 6.26 4.92 -11.80
C GLN A 48 7.32 4.22 -10.95
N LYS A 49 8.15 5.01 -10.27
CA LYS A 49 9.19 4.51 -9.38
C LYS A 49 9.13 5.21 -8.04
N LEU A 50 9.44 4.48 -6.97
CA LEU A 50 9.56 4.99 -5.61
C LEU A 50 10.87 4.48 -5.02
N LEU A 51 11.81 5.38 -4.74
CA LEU A 51 13.15 5.03 -4.24
C LEU A 51 13.41 5.59 -2.85
N ASP A 52 14.00 4.77 -1.97
CA ASP A 52 14.38 5.15 -0.59
C ASP A 52 13.31 6.01 0.09
N GLY A 53 13.62 7.29 0.36
CA GLY A 53 12.75 8.24 1.06
C GLY A 53 11.39 8.49 0.39
N GLU A 54 11.26 8.20 -0.89
CA GLU A 54 9.99 8.29 -1.64
C GLU A 54 9.11 7.07 -1.40
N ALA A 55 9.70 5.91 -1.10
CA ALA A 55 9.03 4.64 -0.90
C ALA A 55 8.43 4.52 0.51
N THR A 56 7.69 5.53 0.93
CA THR A 56 6.85 5.47 2.14
C THR A 56 5.67 4.53 1.95
N ALA A 57 5.13 4.01 3.05
CA ALA A 57 3.98 3.13 3.00
C ALA A 57 2.77 3.78 2.30
N ASP A 58 2.51 5.05 2.58
CA ASP A 58 1.41 5.80 1.95
C ASP A 58 1.64 6.03 0.45
N ALA A 59 2.89 6.23 0.01
CA ALA A 59 3.22 6.34 -1.40
C ALA A 59 3.07 5.01 -2.14
N ILE A 60 3.53 3.90 -1.53
CA ILE A 60 3.41 2.55 -2.08
C ILE A 60 1.93 2.16 -2.22
N LEU A 61 1.17 2.23 -1.12
CA LEU A 61 -0.24 1.86 -1.11
C LEU A 61 -1.07 2.79 -2.00
N GLY A 62 -0.74 4.08 -2.04
CA GLY A 62 -1.38 5.07 -2.91
C GLY A 62 -1.16 4.78 -4.39
N ALA A 63 0.08 4.47 -4.81
CA ALA A 63 0.40 4.15 -6.19
C ALA A 63 -0.31 2.87 -6.67
N ILE A 64 -0.34 1.83 -5.84
CA ILE A 64 -1.08 0.59 -6.14
C ILE A 64 -2.59 0.87 -6.21
N GLY A 65 -3.13 1.64 -5.26
CA GLY A 65 -4.54 2.04 -5.29
C GLY A 65 -4.93 2.86 -6.52
N GLN A 66 -4.03 3.71 -7.00
CA GLN A 66 -4.22 4.48 -8.23
C GLN A 66 -4.23 3.57 -9.46
N ALA A 67 -3.33 2.58 -9.51
CA ALA A 67 -3.36 1.56 -10.55
C ALA A 67 -4.68 0.79 -10.54
N ALA A 68 -5.15 0.36 -9.37
CA ALA A 68 -6.43 -0.31 -9.19
C ALA A 68 -7.62 0.53 -9.67
N TYR A 69 -7.56 1.85 -9.46
CA TYR A 69 -8.60 2.78 -9.90
C TYR A 69 -8.61 3.01 -11.42
N ASN A 70 -7.43 3.03 -12.05
CA ASN A 70 -7.25 3.41 -13.46
C ASN A 70 -7.34 2.23 -14.43
N LEU A 71 -6.81 1.06 -14.06
CA LEU A 71 -6.75 -0.09 -14.95
C LEU A 71 -8.12 -0.76 -15.08
N GLN A 72 -8.43 -1.16 -16.31
CA GLN A 72 -9.69 -1.76 -16.70
C GLN A 72 -9.47 -3.22 -17.13
N SER A 73 -10.57 -3.96 -17.30
CA SER A 73 -10.53 -5.35 -17.77
C SER A 73 -9.66 -5.51 -19.01
N GLY A 74 -8.70 -6.44 -18.97
CA GLY A 74 -7.76 -6.71 -20.04
C GLY A 74 -6.47 -5.88 -20.01
N ASP A 75 -6.34 -4.93 -19.09
CA ASP A 75 -5.09 -4.20 -18.85
C ASP A 75 -4.07 -5.03 -18.06
N THR A 76 -2.79 -4.65 -18.14
CA THR A 76 -1.70 -5.31 -17.42
C THR A 76 -1.02 -4.36 -16.43
N CYS A 77 -0.76 -4.86 -15.22
CA CYS A 77 -0.03 -4.18 -14.18
C CYS A 77 1.24 -4.98 -13.83
N VAL A 78 2.38 -4.31 -13.71
CA VAL A 78 3.60 -4.93 -13.16
C VAL A 78 4.01 -4.18 -11.90
N ILE A 79 4.23 -4.89 -10.80
CA ILE A 79 4.71 -4.31 -9.55
C ILE A 79 5.99 -5.03 -9.16
N SER A 80 7.11 -4.31 -9.03
CA SER A 80 8.35 -4.88 -8.49
C SER A 80 8.71 -4.22 -7.16
N TYR A 81 8.96 -5.02 -6.13
CA TYR A 81 9.46 -4.58 -4.84
C TYR A 81 10.84 -5.18 -4.57
N SER A 82 11.80 -4.32 -4.23
CA SER A 82 13.13 -4.70 -3.77
C SER A 82 13.47 -3.91 -2.51
N GLY A 83 13.70 -4.62 -1.41
CA GLY A 83 13.90 -4.02 -0.09
C GLY A 83 13.85 -5.07 0.99
N HIS A 84 13.84 -4.64 2.26
CA HIS A 84 13.69 -5.56 3.38
C HIS A 84 12.26 -6.12 3.46
N GLY A 85 12.11 -7.42 3.69
CA GLY A 85 10.85 -7.99 4.16
C GLY A 85 10.92 -8.37 5.64
N GLY A 86 9.79 -8.50 6.29
CA GLY A 86 9.70 -8.76 7.72
C GLY A 86 8.43 -9.47 8.12
N GLN A 87 8.31 -9.76 9.41
CA GLN A 87 7.12 -10.38 9.99
C GLN A 87 6.76 -9.68 11.29
N VAL A 88 5.47 -9.49 11.52
CA VAL A 88 4.91 -8.97 12.77
C VAL A 88 3.93 -9.98 13.38
N PRO A 89 3.61 -9.88 14.67
CA PRO A 89 2.58 -10.73 15.29
C PRO A 89 1.20 -10.58 14.64
N ASP A 90 0.56 -11.70 14.31
CA ASP A 90 -0.84 -11.73 13.86
C ASP A 90 -1.78 -11.65 15.08
N THR A 91 -2.62 -10.62 15.13
CA THR A 91 -3.60 -10.41 16.21
C THR A 91 -5.00 -10.94 15.87
N THR A 92 -5.22 -11.36 14.62
CA THR A 92 -6.49 -11.91 14.13
C THR A 92 -6.55 -13.43 14.25
N GLY A 93 -5.38 -14.09 14.25
CA GLY A 93 -5.23 -15.54 14.32
C GLY A 93 -5.58 -16.25 13.01
N ASP A 94 -5.51 -15.55 11.88
CA ASP A 94 -5.74 -16.10 10.55
C ASP A 94 -4.45 -16.60 9.86
N SER A 95 -3.28 -16.26 10.39
CA SER A 95 -2.00 -16.80 9.93
C SER A 95 -1.67 -18.17 10.55
N PRO A 96 -1.26 -19.18 9.75
CA PRO A 96 -0.88 -20.51 10.24
C PRO A 96 0.32 -20.53 11.20
N ASN A 97 1.24 -19.57 11.07
CA ASN A 97 2.45 -19.47 11.90
C ASN A 97 2.28 -18.43 13.04
N GLY A 98 1.17 -17.68 13.05
CA GLY A 98 0.87 -16.61 14.03
C GLY A 98 1.61 -15.30 13.78
N LEU A 99 2.11 -15.08 12.56
CA LEU A 99 2.80 -13.88 12.11
C LEU A 99 2.19 -13.42 10.79
N ASP A 100 2.15 -12.10 10.57
CA ASP A 100 1.83 -11.49 9.27
C ASP A 100 3.11 -11.01 8.60
N ASP A 101 3.26 -11.29 7.31
CA ASP A 101 4.38 -10.74 6.55
C ASP A 101 4.20 -9.27 6.20
N THR A 102 5.35 -8.64 5.97
CA THR A 102 5.45 -7.23 5.66
C THR A 102 6.46 -6.95 4.56
N TRP A 103 6.15 -5.96 3.73
CA TRP A 103 7.18 -5.16 3.09
C TRP A 103 7.64 -4.07 4.06
N VAL A 104 8.93 -3.80 4.11
CA VAL A 104 9.47 -2.71 4.92
C VAL A 104 9.58 -1.48 4.04
N ALA A 105 8.64 -0.54 4.19
CA ALA A 105 8.70 0.75 3.51
C ALA A 105 9.67 1.69 4.24
N TYR A 106 9.85 2.91 3.73
CA TYR A 106 10.82 3.85 4.29
C TYR A 106 10.47 4.28 5.72
N ASP A 107 9.18 4.38 6.03
CA ASP A 107 8.65 5.03 7.24
C ASP A 107 7.87 4.09 8.17
N ARG A 108 7.39 2.94 7.67
CA ARG A 108 6.77 1.86 8.44
C ARG A 108 6.71 0.55 7.66
N MET A 109 6.37 -0.54 8.33
CA MET A 109 6.08 -1.80 7.66
C MET A 109 4.68 -1.75 7.01
N VAL A 110 4.54 -2.32 5.82
CA VAL A 110 3.29 -2.50 5.06
C VAL A 110 2.87 -3.95 5.19
N LEU A 111 1.68 -4.19 5.73
CA LEU A 111 1.17 -5.55 5.95
C LEU A 111 0.69 -6.20 4.65
N GLY A 112 0.84 -7.53 4.56
CA GLY A 112 0.22 -8.33 3.50
C GLY A 112 -1.30 -8.09 3.37
N HIS A 113 -2.03 -7.88 4.48
CA HIS A 113 -3.45 -7.54 4.45
C HIS A 113 -3.75 -6.21 3.74
N GLU A 114 -2.89 -5.20 3.90
CA GLU A 114 -3.06 -3.90 3.23
C GLU A 114 -2.92 -4.07 1.71
N LEU A 115 -1.93 -4.86 1.28
CA LEU A 115 -1.72 -5.18 -0.14
C LEU A 115 -2.85 -6.03 -0.70
N TYR A 116 -3.33 -7.02 0.06
CA TYR A 116 -4.48 -7.84 -0.34
C TYR A 116 -5.75 -7.04 -0.57
N ASN A 117 -6.03 -6.09 0.32
CA ASN A 117 -7.17 -5.20 0.19
C ASN A 117 -7.07 -4.34 -1.09
N LEU A 118 -5.86 -4.07 -1.59
CA LEU A 118 -5.65 -3.37 -2.85
C LEU A 118 -5.83 -4.29 -4.06
N TRP A 119 -5.38 -5.55 -4.00
CA TRP A 119 -5.63 -6.53 -5.06
C TRP A 119 -7.12 -6.70 -5.35
N GLY A 120 -7.95 -6.69 -4.29
CA GLY A 120 -9.41 -6.74 -4.42
C GLY A 120 -10.08 -5.48 -4.96
N GLN A 121 -9.32 -4.40 -5.22
CA GLN A 121 -9.86 -3.15 -5.79
C GLN A 121 -9.65 -3.03 -7.30
N PHE A 122 -8.79 -3.86 -7.89
CA PHE A 122 -8.59 -3.87 -9.34
C PHE A 122 -9.86 -4.37 -10.05
N ALA A 123 -10.12 -3.84 -11.24
CA ALA A 123 -11.21 -4.31 -12.08
C ALA A 123 -11.05 -5.81 -12.41
N ALA A 124 -12.18 -6.48 -12.69
CA ALA A 124 -12.16 -7.87 -13.12
C ALA A 124 -11.29 -8.05 -14.36
N ASN A 125 -10.56 -9.16 -14.44
CA ASN A 125 -9.64 -9.51 -15.53
C ASN A 125 -8.50 -8.49 -15.78
N VAL A 126 -8.17 -7.63 -14.81
CA VAL A 126 -6.85 -6.97 -14.81
C VAL A 126 -5.80 -8.04 -14.48
N ARG A 127 -4.70 -8.03 -15.23
CA ARG A 127 -3.60 -8.99 -15.09
C ARG A 127 -2.45 -8.34 -14.33
N ILE A 128 -2.05 -8.90 -13.20
CA ILE A 128 -1.09 -8.27 -12.28
C ILE A 128 0.08 -9.20 -12.05
N GLU A 129 1.26 -8.80 -12.50
CA GLU A 129 2.53 -9.48 -12.19
C GLU A 129 3.19 -8.76 -11.01
N VAL A 130 3.52 -9.52 -9.95
CA VAL A 130 4.24 -9.01 -8.79
C VAL A 130 5.60 -9.70 -8.69
N TYR A 131 6.67 -8.93 -8.61
CA TYR A 131 8.03 -9.41 -8.42
C TYR A 131 8.57 -8.91 -7.09
N SER A 132 8.76 -9.78 -6.10
CA SER A 132 9.16 -9.37 -4.74
C SER A 132 10.52 -9.94 -4.36
N ASP A 133 11.59 -9.16 -4.55
CA ASP A 133 12.97 -9.53 -4.19
C ASP A 133 13.31 -9.15 -2.74
N SER A 134 12.67 -9.84 -1.79
CA SER A 134 12.77 -9.58 -0.34
C SER A 134 12.57 -10.85 0.49
N CYS A 135 13.21 -10.96 1.66
CA CYS A 135 13.00 -12.12 2.56
C CYS A 135 11.57 -12.15 3.11
N HIS A 136 11.04 -13.32 3.46
CA HIS A 136 9.69 -13.49 4.03
C HIS A 136 8.54 -12.96 3.16
N SER A 137 8.80 -12.61 1.89
CA SER A 137 7.79 -12.11 0.97
C SER A 137 7.04 -13.20 0.20
N GLY A 138 7.50 -14.45 0.30
CA GLY A 138 6.81 -15.62 -0.25
C GLY A 138 5.36 -15.72 0.23
N THR A 139 5.05 -15.15 1.40
CA THR A 139 3.73 -15.23 2.02
C THR A 139 2.93 -13.92 2.09
N VAL A 140 3.49 -12.78 1.66
CA VAL A 140 2.81 -11.46 1.63
C VAL A 140 1.49 -11.49 0.84
N ILE A 141 1.40 -12.40 -0.15
CA ILE A 141 0.15 -12.69 -0.88
C ILE A 141 -0.49 -14.03 -0.43
N ARG A 142 0.28 -14.98 0.12
CA ARG A 142 -0.17 -16.36 0.46
C ARG A 142 -0.98 -16.46 1.76
N GLU A 143 -0.69 -15.68 2.81
CA GLU A 143 -1.37 -15.80 4.11
C GLU A 143 -2.89 -15.51 4.05
N LEU A 144 -3.38 -15.18 2.87
CA LEU A 144 -4.77 -14.85 2.60
C LEU A 144 -5.55 -16.01 1.95
N PHE A 145 -4.89 -17.13 1.61
CA PHE A 145 -5.51 -18.33 1.03
C PHE A 145 -5.79 -19.42 2.07
N ILE A 146 -6.59 -19.09 3.09
CA ILE A 146 -7.45 -20.09 3.74
C ILE A 146 -8.81 -19.98 3.06
N PRO A 147 -9.26 -21.00 2.29
CA PRO A 147 -10.60 -21.03 1.74
C PRO A 147 -11.63 -20.79 2.84
N THR A 148 -12.64 -19.98 2.56
CA THR A 148 -13.79 -19.80 3.44
C THR A 148 -14.35 -21.16 3.83
N GLY A 149 -14.24 -21.53 5.11
CA GLY A 149 -14.82 -22.76 5.66
C GLY A 149 -13.84 -23.80 6.24
N VAL A 150 -12.52 -23.66 6.03
CA VAL A 150 -11.56 -24.56 6.70
C VAL A 150 -11.25 -24.04 8.10
N ARG A 151 -11.97 -24.55 9.12
CA ARG A 151 -11.49 -24.50 10.51
C ARG A 151 -10.28 -25.42 10.61
N TRP A 152 -9.08 -24.88 10.84
CA TRP A 152 -7.95 -25.69 11.26
C TRP A 152 -8.35 -26.55 12.47
N PRO A 153 -8.08 -27.88 12.46
CA PRO A 153 -8.36 -28.73 13.60
C PRO A 153 -7.65 -28.17 14.84
N GLN A 154 -8.32 -28.27 15.99
CA GLN A 154 -7.90 -27.66 17.25
C GLN A 154 -6.45 -28.04 17.65
N SER A 155 -5.94 -29.17 17.14
CA SER A 155 -4.58 -29.65 17.32
C SER A 155 -3.49 -28.88 16.56
N LYS A 156 -3.84 -28.11 15.52
CA LYS A 156 -2.90 -27.23 14.79
C LYS A 156 -3.00 -25.76 15.19
N ARG A 157 -4.00 -25.40 16.01
CA ARG A 157 -4.07 -24.09 16.65
C ARG A 157 -3.11 -24.06 17.83
N LYS A 158 -1.94 -23.44 17.67
CA LYS A 158 -1.27 -22.89 18.86
C LYS A 158 -2.09 -21.67 19.26
N ALA A 159 -2.99 -21.86 20.23
CA ALA A 159 -3.79 -20.78 20.77
C ALA A 159 -2.85 -19.69 21.30
N ILE A 160 -2.72 -18.59 20.56
CA ILE A 160 -2.33 -17.32 21.14
C ILE A 160 -3.64 -16.70 21.62
N PRO A 161 -3.89 -16.62 22.94
CA PRO A 161 -5.16 -16.11 23.44
C PRO A 161 -5.29 -14.64 23.06
N ILE A 162 -6.48 -14.25 22.57
CA ILE A 162 -6.93 -12.86 22.39
C ILE A 162 -6.48 -12.07 23.61
N PHE A 163 -5.53 -11.15 23.43
CA PHE A 163 -4.77 -10.57 24.53
C PHE A 163 -5.61 -9.49 25.25
N PRO A 164 -6.09 -9.73 26.48
CA PRO A 164 -6.58 -8.66 27.32
C PRO A 164 -5.33 -7.95 27.87
N GLN A 165 -5.32 -6.63 27.75
CA GLN A 165 -4.27 -5.69 28.20
C GLN A 165 -3.20 -6.27 29.15
N GLY A 166 -1.95 -6.28 28.68
CA GLY A 166 -0.77 -6.17 29.54
C GLY A 166 -0.05 -7.44 30.00
N ARG A 167 -0.55 -8.67 29.73
CA ARG A 167 0.14 -9.92 30.14
C ARG A 167 0.68 -10.81 29.00
N GLY A 168 0.60 -10.36 27.74
CA GLY A 168 0.97 -11.12 26.53
C GLY A 168 2.42 -11.01 26.05
N LEU A 169 3.15 -9.95 26.42
CA LEU A 169 4.49 -9.68 25.87
C LEU A 169 5.55 -10.75 26.19
N GLN A 170 5.42 -11.46 27.31
CA GLN A 170 6.42 -12.46 27.73
C GLN A 170 6.39 -13.72 26.83
N ASN A 171 5.22 -14.07 26.28
CA ASN A 171 5.08 -15.21 25.37
C ASN A 171 5.44 -14.87 23.92
N LEU A 172 5.25 -13.63 23.47
CA LEU A 172 5.74 -13.16 22.16
C LEU A 172 7.27 -13.23 22.07
N LYS A 173 7.97 -12.79 23.13
CA LYS A 173 9.43 -12.96 23.25
C LYS A 173 9.87 -14.43 23.18
N SER A 174 9.00 -15.40 23.46
CA SER A 174 9.31 -16.84 23.31
C SER A 174 9.10 -17.38 21.89
N VAL A 175 8.24 -16.74 21.08
CA VAL A 175 8.06 -17.02 19.64
C VAL A 175 9.19 -16.36 18.86
N TYR A 176 9.45 -15.07 19.08
CA TYR A 176 10.61 -14.35 18.55
C TYR A 176 11.94 -14.91 19.08
N GLY A 177 12.00 -15.33 20.34
CA GLY A 177 13.18 -15.91 20.97
C GLY A 177 13.52 -17.33 20.49
N ARG A 178 12.62 -18.04 19.82
CA ARG A 178 12.97 -19.29 19.11
C ARG A 178 13.55 -19.02 17.74
N ALA A 179 13.09 -17.97 17.04
CA ALA A 179 13.68 -17.51 15.77
C ALA A 179 15.07 -16.89 15.98
N ALA A 180 15.30 -16.22 17.11
CA ALA A 180 16.59 -15.59 17.44
C ALA A 180 17.69 -16.55 17.93
N ASN A 181 17.39 -17.84 18.16
CA ASN A 181 18.29 -18.76 18.89
C ASN A 181 18.81 -19.95 18.06
N THR A 182 18.99 -19.75 16.75
CA THR A 182 19.93 -20.57 15.97
C THR A 182 21.35 -20.08 16.29
N ARG A 183 21.98 -20.77 17.24
CA ARG A 183 23.32 -20.50 17.77
C ARG A 183 24.31 -20.04 16.69
N ALA A 184 24.84 -18.83 16.86
CA ALA A 184 26.11 -18.42 16.29
C ALA A 184 27.19 -19.46 16.63
N ARG A 185 27.58 -20.27 15.63
CA ARG A 185 28.70 -21.20 15.73
C ARG A 185 29.95 -20.54 15.16
N GLY A 186 30.81 -20.05 16.05
CA GLY A 186 32.23 -19.74 15.81
C GLY A 186 32.50 -18.59 14.82
N PRO A 187 33.73 -18.03 14.83
CA PRO A 187 34.11 -17.03 13.84
C PRO A 187 34.23 -17.72 12.48
N ALA A 188 33.30 -17.41 11.57
CA ALA A 188 33.42 -17.73 10.15
C ALA A 188 34.51 -16.83 9.53
N PRO A 189 35.24 -17.32 8.50
CA PRO A 189 36.30 -16.55 7.86
C PRO A 189 35.73 -15.32 7.14
N ASP A 190 36.59 -14.32 6.95
CA ASP A 190 36.34 -13.01 6.35
C ASP A 190 35.93 -13.11 4.86
N VAL A 191 34.69 -13.54 4.62
CA VAL A 191 33.96 -13.30 3.37
C VAL A 191 33.03 -12.14 3.67
N ALA A 192 33.14 -11.04 2.91
CA ALA A 192 32.27 -9.87 3.03
C ALA A 192 30.82 -10.33 3.25
N ALA A 193 30.28 -10.07 4.44
CA ALA A 193 29.02 -10.69 4.87
C ALA A 193 27.91 -10.41 3.86
N ILE A 194 27.37 -11.46 3.24
CA ILE A 194 26.24 -11.35 2.31
C ILE A 194 25.09 -10.69 3.08
N ARG A 195 24.67 -9.51 2.62
CA ARG A 195 23.56 -8.76 3.23
C ARG A 195 22.27 -9.47 2.88
N LYS A 196 21.36 -9.51 3.84
CA LYS A 196 20.06 -10.17 3.70
C LYS A 196 18.98 -9.12 3.65
N ARG A 197 17.99 -9.33 2.79
CA ARG A 197 16.84 -8.44 2.64
C ARG A 197 15.76 -8.72 3.66
N SER A 198 16.15 -8.80 4.94
CA SER A 198 15.27 -9.03 6.09
C SER A 198 15.49 -7.98 7.17
N ILE A 199 14.41 -7.46 7.74
CA ILE A 199 14.48 -6.66 8.97
C ILE A 199 14.83 -7.56 10.16
N PRO A 200 15.72 -7.14 11.08
CA PRO A 200 15.96 -7.90 12.30
C PRO A 200 14.65 -8.10 13.08
N PRO A 201 14.30 -9.34 13.49
CA PRO A 201 13.02 -9.61 14.15
C PRO A 201 12.76 -8.77 15.40
N ALA A 202 13.82 -8.45 16.17
CA ALA A 202 13.70 -7.58 17.34
C ALA A 202 13.25 -6.15 16.97
N ILE A 203 13.78 -5.60 15.87
CA ILE A 203 13.40 -4.27 15.39
C ILE A 203 11.98 -4.29 14.85
N ALA A 204 11.59 -5.32 14.09
CA ALA A 204 10.21 -5.48 13.63
C ALA A 204 9.21 -5.53 14.80
N LEU A 205 9.53 -6.30 15.85
CA LEU A 205 8.70 -6.38 17.04
C LEU A 205 8.63 -5.04 17.77
N ASP A 206 9.74 -4.34 17.96
CA ASP A 206 9.71 -3.04 18.63
C ASP A 206 8.89 -2.00 17.86
N VAL A 207 8.98 -1.98 16.52
CA VAL A 207 8.17 -1.11 15.66
C VAL A 207 6.69 -1.47 15.77
N PHE A 208 6.37 -2.77 15.72
CA PHE A 208 5.01 -3.25 15.91
C PHE A 208 4.45 -2.86 17.28
N GLU A 209 5.21 -3.04 18.36
CA GLU A 209 4.77 -2.70 19.72
C GLU A 209 4.57 -1.19 19.89
N ARG A 210 5.45 -0.37 19.31
CA ARG A 210 5.34 1.10 19.33
C ARG A 210 4.07 1.59 18.64
N ASP A 211 3.77 1.05 17.46
CA ASP A 211 2.66 1.52 16.61
C ASP A 211 1.48 0.52 16.59
N MET A 212 1.35 -0.29 17.65
CA MET A 212 0.42 -1.41 17.75
C MET A 212 -1.04 -1.06 17.37
N PRO A 213 -1.64 0.06 17.83
CA PRO A 213 -3.01 0.38 17.44
C PRO A 213 -3.21 0.53 15.93
N MET A 214 -2.19 0.98 15.19
CA MET A 214 -2.26 1.14 13.74
C MET A 214 -2.16 -0.22 13.04
N TYR A 215 -1.19 -1.07 13.43
CA TYR A 215 -1.05 -2.41 12.85
C TYR A 215 -2.24 -3.31 13.17
N GLU A 216 -2.76 -3.28 14.39
CA GLU A 216 -3.99 -4.01 14.75
C GLU A 216 -5.16 -3.51 13.88
N ALA A 217 -5.37 -2.20 13.80
CA ALA A 217 -6.44 -1.67 12.96
C ALA A 217 -6.31 -2.14 11.50
N ALA A 218 -5.10 -2.10 10.94
CA ALA A 218 -4.83 -2.57 9.59
C ALA A 218 -5.13 -4.08 9.41
N GLN A 219 -4.68 -4.94 10.33
CA GLN A 219 -4.99 -6.38 10.31
C GLN A 219 -6.50 -6.65 10.37
N TRP A 220 -7.25 -5.91 11.20
CA TRP A 220 -8.70 -6.06 11.33
C TRP A 220 -9.52 -5.44 10.18
N THR A 221 -8.92 -4.58 9.34
CA THR A 221 -9.59 -3.98 8.17
C THR A 221 -9.64 -4.88 6.94
N ARG A 222 -9.13 -6.12 7.03
CA ARG A 222 -9.21 -7.12 5.95
C ARG A 222 -10.65 -7.23 5.41
N LYS A 223 -10.86 -6.80 4.17
CA LYS A 223 -12.12 -7.05 3.46
C LYS A 223 -12.10 -8.49 2.96
N ARG A 224 -12.98 -9.33 3.52
CA ARG A 224 -13.23 -10.69 3.02
C ARG A 224 -14.03 -10.58 1.72
N GLY A 225 -13.33 -10.51 0.59
CA GLY A 225 -13.91 -10.43 -0.74
C GLY A 225 -13.08 -11.22 -1.75
N GLU A 226 -13.72 -11.69 -2.80
CA GLU A 226 -13.06 -12.38 -3.91
C GLU A 226 -12.22 -11.38 -4.72
N ILE A 227 -10.97 -11.73 -5.04
CA ILE A 227 -10.14 -10.94 -5.95
C ILE A 227 -10.57 -11.30 -7.37
N THR A 228 -11.17 -10.34 -8.08
CA THR A 228 -11.66 -10.53 -9.45
C THR A 228 -10.61 -10.29 -10.54
N ALA A 229 -9.45 -9.74 -10.16
CA ALA A 229 -8.26 -9.65 -11.01
C ALA A 229 -7.51 -10.99 -11.02
N SER A 230 -6.58 -11.14 -11.95
CA SER A 230 -5.66 -12.28 -12.01
C SER A 230 -4.29 -11.81 -11.56
N VAL A 231 -3.79 -12.32 -10.43
CA VAL A 231 -2.52 -11.88 -9.84
C VAL A 231 -1.54 -13.05 -9.80
N ILE A 232 -0.35 -12.84 -10.33
CA ILE A 232 0.78 -13.79 -10.26
C ILE A 232 1.92 -13.11 -9.50
N LEU A 233 2.32 -13.68 -8.35
CA LEU A 233 3.48 -13.30 -7.57
C LEU A 233 4.65 -14.24 -7.84
N ILE A 234 5.80 -13.66 -8.17
CA ILE A 234 7.10 -14.33 -8.20
C ILE A 234 8.00 -13.68 -7.14
N SER A 235 8.27 -14.39 -6.04
CA SER A 235 9.08 -13.87 -4.93
C SER A 235 10.51 -14.41 -4.96
N GLY A 236 11.45 -13.69 -4.34
CA GLY A 236 12.88 -14.01 -4.37
C GLY A 236 13.31 -15.22 -3.53
N CYS A 237 12.49 -15.69 -2.59
CA CYS A 237 12.78 -16.86 -1.75
C CYS A 237 11.49 -17.52 -1.21
N GLN A 238 11.62 -18.76 -0.68
CA GLN A 238 10.60 -19.43 0.13
C GLN A 238 10.50 -18.80 1.54
N ASP A 239 9.41 -19.08 2.25
CA ASP A 239 9.12 -18.53 3.59
C ASP A 239 10.21 -18.88 4.65
N ASN A 240 10.91 -20.01 4.45
CA ASN A 240 11.97 -20.51 5.31
C ASN A 240 13.39 -20.19 4.82
N GLN A 241 13.52 -19.30 3.83
CA GLN A 241 14.77 -18.90 3.20
C GLN A 241 14.93 -17.38 3.23
N GLU A 242 16.09 -16.89 2.80
CA GLU A 242 16.43 -15.47 2.79
C GLU A 242 16.83 -15.04 1.37
N SER A 243 16.37 -13.85 0.97
CA SER A 243 16.84 -13.15 -0.23
C SER A 243 18.17 -12.43 0.03
N GLN A 244 19.16 -12.74 -0.79
CA GLN A 244 20.48 -12.11 -0.76
C GLN A 244 20.49 -10.79 -1.52
N ASP A 245 21.10 -9.79 -0.91
CA ASP A 245 21.46 -8.52 -1.54
C ASP A 245 22.88 -8.64 -2.10
N GLY A 246 22.97 -8.77 -3.42
CA GLY A 246 24.23 -8.88 -4.14
C GLY A 246 24.94 -7.52 -4.24
N GLN A 247 26.10 -7.52 -4.92
CA GLN A 247 26.95 -6.33 -5.00
C GLN A 247 26.33 -5.22 -5.85
N SER A 248 25.59 -5.59 -6.89
CA SER A 248 24.90 -4.66 -7.80
C SER A 248 23.38 -4.78 -7.73
N ASN A 249 22.85 -5.99 -7.60
CA ASN A 249 21.42 -6.32 -7.65
C ASN A 249 21.11 -7.39 -6.61
N GLY A 250 19.83 -7.62 -6.33
CA GLY A 250 19.41 -8.80 -5.58
C GLY A 250 19.75 -10.07 -6.36
N LEU A 251 20.08 -11.17 -5.68
CA LEU A 251 20.43 -12.41 -6.37
C LEU A 251 19.29 -12.88 -7.29
N PHE A 252 18.04 -12.80 -6.82
CA PHE A 252 16.88 -13.15 -7.62
C PHE A 252 16.75 -12.23 -8.84
N THR A 253 16.83 -10.91 -8.64
CA THR A 253 16.75 -9.96 -9.76
C THR A 253 17.88 -10.17 -10.75
N GLU A 254 19.11 -10.44 -10.31
CA GLU A 254 20.24 -10.74 -11.19
C GLU A 254 19.94 -11.97 -12.08
N LYS A 255 19.41 -13.06 -11.51
CA LYS A 255 19.05 -14.25 -12.30
C LYS A 255 17.86 -13.98 -13.22
N LEU A 256 16.86 -13.24 -12.76
CA LEU A 256 15.74 -12.78 -13.58
C LEU A 256 16.24 -12.01 -14.82
N LEU A 257 17.13 -11.04 -14.64
CA LEU A 257 17.69 -10.24 -15.73
C LEU A 257 18.49 -11.12 -16.71
N SER A 258 19.23 -12.12 -16.21
CA SER A 258 19.96 -13.05 -17.06
C SER A 258 19.06 -13.95 -17.90
N ILE A 259 17.89 -14.36 -17.38
CA ILE A 259 16.90 -15.14 -18.13
C ILE A 259 16.13 -14.26 -19.10
N TRP A 260 15.81 -13.02 -18.70
CA TRP A 260 15.14 -12.05 -19.58
C TRP A 260 15.98 -11.74 -20.83
N ASP A 261 17.31 -11.67 -20.67
CA ASP A 261 18.29 -11.53 -21.75
C ASP A 261 17.93 -10.41 -22.75
N GLY A 262 17.71 -9.20 -22.23
CA GLY A 262 17.35 -8.04 -23.06
C GLY A 262 16.04 -8.18 -23.83
N GLY A 263 15.16 -9.09 -23.41
CA GLY A 263 13.89 -9.39 -24.07
C GLY A 263 13.93 -10.57 -25.03
N ASN A 264 15.04 -11.31 -25.12
CA ASN A 264 15.15 -12.51 -25.95
C ASN A 264 14.39 -13.72 -25.38
N PHE A 265 13.98 -13.69 -24.11
CA PHE A 265 13.13 -14.74 -23.55
C PHE A 265 11.78 -14.84 -24.29
N THR A 266 11.36 -16.05 -24.66
CA THR A 266 10.11 -16.29 -25.41
C THR A 266 9.14 -17.25 -24.72
N GLY A 267 9.40 -17.64 -23.47
CA GLY A 267 8.55 -18.56 -22.72
C GLY A 267 7.40 -17.88 -21.96
N SER A 268 6.58 -18.68 -21.30
CA SER A 268 5.49 -18.23 -20.41
C SER A 268 5.96 -17.83 -19.01
N LEU A 269 5.09 -17.21 -18.21
CA LEU A 269 5.35 -16.89 -16.80
C LEU A 269 5.85 -18.09 -15.96
N PRO A 270 5.18 -19.27 -15.98
CA PRO A 270 5.71 -20.46 -15.31
C PRO A 270 7.07 -20.91 -15.85
N GLN A 271 7.30 -20.85 -17.15
CA GLN A 271 8.59 -21.22 -17.75
C GLN A 271 9.70 -20.23 -17.34
N PHE A 272 9.36 -18.94 -17.20
CA PHE A 272 10.27 -17.91 -16.73
C PHE A 272 10.70 -18.16 -15.28
N HIS A 273 9.72 -18.44 -14.41
CA HIS A 273 9.99 -18.85 -13.02
C HIS A 273 10.87 -20.10 -12.94
N GLN A 274 10.56 -21.15 -13.71
CA GLN A 274 11.37 -22.38 -13.75
C GLN A 274 12.80 -22.13 -14.27
N ALA A 275 12.97 -21.25 -15.26
CA ALA A 275 14.29 -20.89 -15.77
C ALA A 275 15.10 -20.10 -14.74
N ILE A 276 14.46 -19.19 -13.99
CA ILE A 276 15.10 -18.49 -12.87
C ILE A 276 15.50 -19.49 -11.80
N LEU A 277 14.57 -20.36 -11.37
CA LEU A 277 14.82 -21.41 -10.37
C LEU A 277 16.05 -22.26 -10.70
N ALA A 278 16.25 -22.61 -11.97
CA ALA A 278 17.38 -23.41 -12.40
C ALA A 278 18.76 -22.73 -12.20
N LEU A 279 18.80 -21.40 -12.09
CA LEU A 279 20.02 -20.62 -11.83
C LEU A 279 20.21 -20.25 -10.35
N MET A 280 19.21 -20.53 -9.51
CA MET A 280 19.23 -20.13 -8.11
C MET A 280 19.91 -21.18 -7.23
N PRO A 281 20.64 -20.76 -6.18
CA PRO A 281 21.22 -21.69 -5.22
C PRO A 281 20.13 -22.34 -4.35
N PRO A 282 20.37 -23.55 -3.79
CA PRO A 282 19.37 -24.25 -2.99
C PRO A 282 18.98 -23.51 -1.70
N GLU A 283 19.78 -22.55 -1.25
CA GLU A 283 19.50 -21.72 -0.08
C GLU A 283 18.51 -20.56 -0.35
N GLN A 284 18.26 -20.22 -1.63
CA GLN A 284 17.35 -19.15 -2.02
C GLN A 284 16.52 -19.60 -3.23
N THR A 285 15.28 -20.02 -3.00
CA THR A 285 14.42 -20.63 -4.02
C THR A 285 13.20 -19.73 -4.28
N PRO A 286 13.15 -19.04 -5.42
CA PRO A 286 12.01 -18.21 -5.79
C PRO A 286 10.66 -18.93 -5.74
N ASN A 287 9.62 -18.23 -5.30
CA ASN A 287 8.27 -18.78 -5.25
C ASN A 287 7.42 -18.33 -6.43
N TYR A 288 6.36 -19.09 -6.71
CA TYR A 288 5.34 -18.75 -7.70
C TYR A 288 3.96 -18.96 -7.10
N PHE A 289 3.17 -17.90 -7.00
CA PHE A 289 1.81 -17.94 -6.47
C PHE A 289 0.84 -17.23 -7.39
N ALA A 290 -0.31 -17.85 -7.62
CA ALA A 290 -1.43 -17.22 -8.31
C ALA A 290 -2.58 -16.99 -7.31
N VAL A 291 -3.25 -15.84 -7.42
CA VAL A 291 -4.45 -15.51 -6.64
C VAL A 291 -5.44 -14.75 -7.52
N GLY A 292 -6.73 -14.91 -7.20
CA GLY A 292 -7.83 -14.28 -7.92
C GLY A 292 -8.39 -15.19 -9.00
N VAL A 293 -8.79 -14.62 -10.13
CA VAL A 293 -9.39 -15.36 -11.25
C VAL A 293 -8.29 -16.03 -12.07
N ASP A 294 -8.47 -17.32 -12.37
CA ASP A 294 -7.58 -18.03 -13.29
C ASP A 294 -7.70 -17.45 -14.71
N ASP A 295 -6.58 -17.03 -15.28
CA ASP A 295 -6.48 -16.53 -16.66
C ASP A 295 -5.36 -17.28 -17.39
N ASP A 296 -5.75 -18.20 -18.28
CA ASP A 296 -4.82 -18.99 -19.08
C ASP A 296 -4.04 -18.15 -20.09
N VAL A 297 -4.64 -17.07 -20.63
CA VAL A 297 -3.95 -16.17 -21.55
C VAL A 297 -2.84 -15.44 -20.83
N PHE A 298 -3.13 -14.94 -19.63
CA PHE A 298 -2.16 -14.31 -18.77
C PHE A 298 -1.07 -15.28 -18.31
N THR A 299 -1.45 -16.45 -17.78
CA THR A 299 -0.47 -17.43 -17.29
C THR A 299 0.48 -17.90 -18.38
N ASN A 300 0.01 -17.99 -19.62
CA ASN A 300 0.83 -18.39 -20.76
C ASN A 300 1.46 -17.23 -21.53
N SER A 301 1.29 -15.98 -21.08
CA SER A 301 1.91 -14.82 -21.73
C SER A 301 3.41 -14.74 -21.44
N LYS A 302 4.12 -14.00 -22.30
CA LYS A 302 5.51 -13.61 -22.05
C LYS A 302 5.54 -12.71 -20.80
N PRO A 303 6.43 -12.96 -19.83
CA PRO A 303 6.56 -12.13 -18.63
C PRO A 303 6.88 -10.68 -18.97
N LEU A 304 6.47 -9.74 -18.11
CA LEU A 304 6.78 -8.32 -18.21
C LEU A 304 6.28 -7.64 -19.49
N THR A 305 5.23 -8.18 -20.12
CA THR A 305 4.65 -7.63 -21.37
C THR A 305 3.19 -7.23 -21.18
N ILE A 306 2.72 -6.27 -21.98
CA ILE A 306 1.29 -5.93 -22.01
C ILE A 306 0.55 -7.05 -22.74
N VAL A 307 -0.29 -7.79 -22.00
CA VAL A 307 -0.95 -8.97 -22.54
C VAL A 307 -2.15 -8.55 -23.39
N VAL A 308 -2.04 -8.74 -24.70
CA VAL A 308 -3.13 -8.48 -25.65
C VAL A 308 -3.96 -9.76 -25.82
N ASP A 309 -5.26 -9.69 -25.55
CA ASP A 309 -6.18 -10.79 -25.86
C ASP A 309 -7.00 -10.47 -27.12
N GLU A 310 -6.74 -11.19 -28.22
CA GLU A 310 -7.48 -11.02 -29.47
C GLU A 310 -8.87 -11.69 -29.44
N ARG A 311 -9.21 -12.46 -28.40
CA ARG A 311 -10.46 -13.24 -28.31
C ARG A 311 -11.64 -12.50 -27.69
N THR A 312 -11.52 -11.21 -27.38
CA THR A 312 -12.65 -10.43 -26.86
C THR A 312 -13.21 -9.48 -27.94
N PRO A 313 -14.26 -9.86 -28.69
CA PRO A 313 -15.19 -8.84 -29.15
C PRO A 313 -15.78 -8.18 -27.91
N ALA A 314 -15.98 -6.86 -27.95
CA ALA A 314 -16.66 -6.10 -26.92
C ALA A 314 -18.10 -6.61 -26.70
N THR A 315 -18.29 -7.68 -25.93
CA THR A 315 -19.61 -8.14 -25.49
C THR A 315 -19.75 -7.91 -24.00
N GLY A 316 -20.16 -6.67 -23.69
CA GLY A 316 -21.24 -6.38 -22.75
C GLY A 316 -21.27 -7.11 -21.41
N GLN A 317 -20.28 -6.90 -20.56
CA GLN A 317 -20.66 -6.31 -19.26
C GLN A 317 -20.82 -4.81 -19.48
N PRO A 318 -21.71 -4.10 -18.78
CA PRO A 318 -21.76 -2.66 -18.92
C PRO A 318 -20.36 -2.15 -18.61
N ALA A 319 -19.69 -1.66 -19.66
CA ALA A 319 -18.52 -0.84 -19.49
C ALA A 319 -18.91 0.16 -18.42
N LYS A 320 -18.10 0.28 -17.36
CA LYS A 320 -18.11 1.51 -16.58
C LYS A 320 -18.07 2.61 -17.65
N PRO A 321 -19.11 3.46 -17.77
CA PRO A 321 -19.24 4.37 -18.90
C PRO A 321 -17.91 5.08 -19.07
N PRO A 322 -17.43 5.34 -20.31
CA PRO A 322 -16.16 6.02 -20.51
C PRO A 322 -16.24 7.29 -19.68
N THR A 323 -15.53 7.30 -18.55
CA THR A 323 -15.62 8.41 -17.63
C THR A 323 -14.99 9.55 -18.39
N ALA A 324 -15.82 10.44 -18.94
CA ALA A 324 -15.45 11.81 -19.23
C ALA A 324 -14.54 12.22 -18.08
N GLN A 325 -13.26 12.46 -18.38
CA GLN A 325 -12.16 12.64 -17.44
C GLN A 325 -12.70 13.25 -16.14
N GLN A 326 -13.04 12.38 -15.17
CA GLN A 326 -13.80 12.84 -14.02
C GLN A 326 -12.80 13.63 -13.20
N GLY A 327 -13.00 14.95 -13.16
CA GLY A 327 -12.28 15.82 -12.26
C GLY A 327 -12.36 15.28 -10.83
N PRO A 328 -11.47 15.71 -9.94
CA PRO A 328 -11.46 15.26 -8.56
C PRO A 328 -12.86 15.25 -7.93
N VAL A 329 -13.18 14.22 -7.15
CA VAL A 329 -14.47 14.05 -6.47
C VAL A 329 -14.23 13.82 -5.00
N VAL A 330 -15.05 14.45 -4.15
CA VAL A 330 -15.10 14.17 -2.73
C VAL A 330 -16.55 13.99 -2.28
N THR A 331 -16.80 12.99 -1.43
CA THR A 331 -18.10 12.77 -0.80
C THR A 331 -17.95 12.66 0.71
N GLY A 332 -18.97 13.09 1.43
CA GLY A 332 -19.00 13.11 2.89
C GLY A 332 -20.39 12.78 3.42
N PRO A 333 -20.57 12.73 4.74
CA PRO A 333 -21.88 12.50 5.34
C PRO A 333 -22.83 13.66 5.08
N ASN A 334 -24.10 13.39 4.77
CA ASN A 334 -25.11 14.44 4.60
C ASN A 334 -25.40 15.20 5.92
N THR A 335 -25.26 14.52 7.05
CA THR A 335 -25.47 15.07 8.40
C THR A 335 -24.38 14.62 9.35
N TYR A 336 -23.94 15.47 10.26
CA TYR A 336 -22.97 15.11 11.30
C TYR A 336 -23.30 15.76 12.64
N ASP A 337 -23.30 14.99 13.72
CA ASP A 337 -23.72 15.44 15.05
C ASP A 337 -22.59 16.22 15.75
N ARG A 338 -22.88 17.47 16.13
CA ARG A 338 -21.93 18.37 16.83
C ARG A 338 -21.40 17.85 18.16
N SER A 339 -22.12 16.93 18.81
CA SER A 339 -21.68 16.33 20.09
C SER A 339 -20.54 15.33 19.94
N ARG A 340 -20.22 14.89 18.70
CA ARG A 340 -19.12 13.94 18.47
C ARG A 340 -17.76 14.58 18.74
N ASN A 341 -16.88 13.82 19.38
CA ASN A 341 -15.49 14.22 19.65
C ASN A 341 -14.57 14.04 18.43
N ASN A 342 -14.95 13.19 17.48
CA ASN A 342 -14.17 12.94 16.27
C ASN A 342 -14.79 13.67 15.09
N GLY A 343 -13.95 14.23 14.21
CA GLY A 343 -14.41 14.85 12.97
C GLY A 343 -14.95 13.84 11.95
N PRO A 344 -15.73 14.33 10.96
CA PRO A 344 -16.28 13.51 9.89
C PRO A 344 -15.20 12.92 8.96
N ALA A 345 -15.52 11.77 8.36
CA ALA A 345 -14.72 11.12 7.34
C ALA A 345 -15.30 11.38 5.95
N PHE A 346 -14.42 11.50 4.95
CA PHE A 346 -14.75 11.83 3.57
C PHE A 346 -14.13 10.80 2.64
N ASN A 347 -14.85 10.37 1.62
CA ASN A 347 -14.28 9.56 0.54
C ASN A 347 -13.74 10.49 -0.53
N VAL A 348 -12.53 10.23 -0.99
CA VAL A 348 -11.78 11.09 -1.89
C VAL A 348 -11.39 10.30 -3.14
N LYS A 349 -11.59 10.91 -4.30
CA LYS A 349 -11.09 10.46 -5.61
C LYS A 349 -10.33 11.62 -6.25
N PRO A 350 -9.00 11.62 -6.23
CA PRO A 350 -8.21 12.75 -6.71
C PRO A 350 -8.28 13.04 -8.23
N GLY A 351 -8.95 12.17 -9.00
CA GLY A 351 -9.01 12.24 -10.46
C GLY A 351 -7.72 11.69 -11.08
N THR A 352 -7.14 12.42 -12.02
CA THR A 352 -5.87 12.05 -12.69
C THR A 352 -4.61 12.42 -11.90
N ASN A 353 -4.76 13.10 -10.76
CA ASN A 353 -3.65 13.59 -9.93
C ASN A 353 -3.36 12.63 -8.78
N ALA A 354 -2.08 12.46 -8.42
CA ALA A 354 -1.65 11.55 -7.37
C ALA A 354 -1.92 12.08 -5.94
N TYR A 355 -2.02 13.40 -5.78
CA TYR A 355 -2.07 14.04 -4.47
C TYR A 355 -3.28 14.94 -4.33
N TYR A 356 -3.83 15.04 -3.12
CA TYR A 356 -4.86 16.02 -2.79
C TYR A 356 -4.61 16.74 -1.46
N ALA A 357 -5.19 17.93 -1.33
CA ALA A 357 -5.39 18.62 -0.07
C ALA A 357 -6.89 18.83 0.15
N PHE A 358 -7.30 18.91 1.41
CA PHE A 358 -8.70 18.99 1.80
C PHE A 358 -9.03 20.40 2.32
N GLU A 359 -10.18 20.93 1.92
CA GLU A 359 -10.72 22.19 2.42
C GLU A 359 -12.17 22.00 2.89
N ILE A 360 -12.51 22.65 4.01
CA ILE A 360 -13.87 22.69 4.55
C ILE A 360 -14.16 24.07 5.17
N THR A 361 -15.37 24.57 4.97
CA THR A 361 -15.76 25.92 5.34
C THR A 361 -17.23 26.04 5.71
N SER A 362 -17.60 26.98 6.59
CA SER A 362 -19.00 27.29 6.84
C SER A 362 -19.61 28.27 5.83
N ASP A 363 -18.77 28.97 5.06
CA ASP A 363 -19.18 29.85 3.96
C ASP A 363 -18.40 29.45 2.69
N PRO A 364 -19.09 29.01 1.60
CA PRO A 364 -18.43 28.57 0.37
C PRO A 364 -17.55 29.67 -0.26
N ASN A 365 -17.82 30.96 -0.03
CA ASN A 365 -16.98 32.03 -0.54
C ASN A 365 -15.54 31.96 0.02
N CYS A 366 -15.34 31.39 1.20
CA CYS A 366 -14.00 31.24 1.77
C CYS A 366 -13.07 30.36 0.93
N PHE A 367 -13.59 29.55 -0.01
CA PHE A 367 -12.78 28.82 -0.97
C PHE A 367 -11.95 29.75 -1.86
N GLY A 368 -12.57 30.80 -2.43
CA GLY A 368 -11.92 31.75 -3.33
C GLY A 368 -11.47 33.07 -2.69
N TYR A 369 -11.92 33.38 -1.48
CA TYR A 369 -11.66 34.68 -0.81
C TYR A 369 -10.91 34.53 0.53
N PRO A 370 -9.57 34.45 0.54
CA PRO A 370 -8.78 34.21 1.74
C PRO A 370 -8.98 35.22 2.88
N ALA A 371 -9.32 36.48 2.56
CA ALA A 371 -9.53 37.53 3.55
C ALA A 371 -10.74 37.28 4.48
N GLN A 372 -11.63 36.35 4.12
CA GLN A 372 -12.82 35.99 4.91
C GLN A 372 -12.56 34.78 5.85
N ARG A 373 -11.39 34.15 5.74
CA ARG A 373 -11.06 32.93 6.49
C ARG A 373 -10.68 33.27 7.93
N THR A 374 -11.21 32.47 8.85
CA THR A 374 -10.95 32.47 10.29
C THR A 374 -10.85 31.01 10.75
N ALA A 375 -10.25 30.79 11.93
CA ALA A 375 -10.16 29.44 12.48
C ALA A 375 -11.54 28.80 12.74
N SER A 376 -12.59 29.58 12.95
CA SER A 376 -13.95 29.09 13.24
C SER A 376 -14.82 28.85 12.00
N ASN A 377 -14.38 29.29 10.82
CA ASN A 377 -15.17 29.15 9.59
C ASN A 377 -14.44 28.45 8.44
N PHE A 378 -13.12 28.24 8.52
CA PHE A 378 -12.35 27.65 7.43
C PHE A 378 -11.22 26.76 7.94
N TYR A 379 -11.05 25.62 7.30
CA TYR A 379 -9.93 24.71 7.50
C TYR A 379 -9.36 24.26 6.15
N ALA A 380 -8.03 24.20 6.07
CA ALA A 380 -7.31 23.67 4.91
C ALA A 380 -6.12 22.83 5.36
N SER A 381 -6.03 21.59 4.90
CA SER A 381 -4.98 20.66 5.31
C SER A 381 -3.57 21.09 4.86
N TRP A 382 -3.48 21.84 3.75
CA TRP A 382 -2.22 22.36 3.21
C TRP A 382 -1.66 23.54 4.02
N ASN A 383 -2.48 24.17 4.87
CA ASN A 383 -2.08 25.26 5.76
C ASN A 383 -2.16 24.88 7.25
N ASP A 384 -2.33 23.60 7.54
CA ASP A 384 -2.45 23.09 8.89
C ASP A 384 -1.06 22.94 9.52
N PRO A 385 -0.70 23.63 10.61
CA PRO A 385 0.64 23.52 11.20
C PRO A 385 0.92 22.15 11.82
N LYS A 386 -0.09 21.31 12.08
CA LYS A 386 0.06 19.98 12.69
C LYS A 386 0.12 18.85 11.67
N VAL A 387 -0.45 19.07 10.49
CA VAL A 387 -0.60 18.02 9.46
C VAL A 387 0.09 18.39 8.14
N LYS A 388 0.27 19.69 7.85
CA LYS A 388 0.86 20.31 6.66
C LYS A 388 1.29 19.32 5.56
N SER A 389 0.32 18.75 4.86
CA SER A 389 0.57 17.65 3.93
C SER A 389 -0.45 17.58 2.80
N ARG A 390 -0.07 16.86 1.76
CA ARG A 390 -0.91 16.34 0.70
C ARG A 390 -1.10 14.84 0.91
N PHE A 391 -2.26 14.33 0.55
CA PHE A 391 -2.68 12.96 0.81
C PHE A 391 -2.85 12.20 -0.51
N THR A 392 -2.71 10.89 -0.44
CA THR A 392 -2.87 9.96 -1.57
C THR A 392 -3.99 8.93 -1.33
N GLY A 393 -4.50 8.85 -0.09
CA GLY A 393 -5.49 7.85 0.32
C GLY A 393 -6.93 8.15 -0.10
N ALA A 394 -7.73 7.10 -0.28
CA ALA A 394 -9.14 7.19 -0.70
C ALA A 394 -10.08 7.78 0.37
N THR A 395 -9.57 8.06 1.57
CA THR A 395 -10.34 8.63 2.68
C THR A 395 -9.57 9.78 3.31
N TYR A 396 -10.28 10.84 3.67
CA TYR A 396 -9.79 11.93 4.50
C TYR A 396 -10.59 12.00 5.79
N ASN A 397 -9.92 12.01 6.95
CA ASN A 397 -10.57 12.19 8.25
C ASN A 397 -10.30 13.61 8.75
N LEU A 398 -11.35 14.39 9.02
CA LEU A 398 -11.17 15.73 9.56
C LEU A 398 -10.61 15.62 10.99
N PRO A 399 -9.46 16.27 11.29
CA PRO A 399 -8.88 16.20 12.63
C PRO A 399 -9.85 16.73 13.70
N SER A 400 -9.81 16.14 14.90
CA SER A 400 -10.74 16.49 16.00
C SER A 400 -10.68 17.97 16.37
N TYR A 401 -9.51 18.60 16.39
CA TYR A 401 -9.39 20.03 16.67
C TYR A 401 -9.96 20.93 15.56
N ALA A 402 -9.87 20.51 14.29
CA ALA A 402 -10.48 21.22 13.18
C ALA A 402 -12.02 21.10 13.26
N TRP A 403 -12.50 19.92 13.63
CA TRP A 403 -13.91 19.70 13.93
C TRP A 403 -14.40 20.54 15.11
N GLU A 404 -13.66 20.58 16.22
CA GLU A 404 -13.99 21.41 17.39
C GLU A 404 -14.16 22.89 17.04
N ALA A 405 -13.34 23.41 16.13
CA ALA A 405 -13.42 24.80 15.68
C ALA A 405 -14.63 25.06 14.76
N LEU A 406 -15.07 24.06 13.98
CA LEU A 406 -16.08 24.21 12.94
C LEU A 406 -17.49 23.77 13.36
N ARG A 407 -17.63 22.89 14.36
CA ARG A 407 -18.90 22.21 14.74
C ARG A 407 -20.02 23.12 15.26
N ASN A 408 -19.75 24.40 15.51
CA ASN A 408 -20.76 25.37 15.91
C ASN A 408 -21.51 25.98 14.72
N ASN A 409 -21.04 25.76 13.49
CA ASN A 409 -21.74 26.16 12.27
C ASN A 409 -22.83 25.15 11.94
N SER A 410 -23.95 25.61 11.36
CA SER A 410 -25.07 24.74 10.98
C SER A 410 -24.83 23.96 9.68
N ALA A 411 -23.92 24.44 8.84
CA ALA A 411 -23.56 23.82 7.57
C ALA A 411 -22.06 23.96 7.32
N LEU A 412 -21.46 22.95 6.70
CA LEU A 412 -20.06 22.95 6.30
C LEU A 412 -19.90 22.42 4.86
N TYR A 413 -19.41 23.26 3.97
CA TYR A 413 -19.09 22.96 2.59
C TYR A 413 -17.66 22.43 2.49
N PHE A 414 -17.41 21.44 1.65
CA PHE A 414 -16.09 20.83 1.54
C PHE A 414 -15.70 20.54 0.10
N ARG A 415 -14.39 20.54 -0.17
CA ARG A 415 -13.82 20.21 -1.47
C ARG A 415 -12.41 19.63 -1.31
N ILE A 416 -11.86 19.13 -2.41
CA ILE A 416 -10.45 18.77 -2.53
C ILE A 416 -9.77 19.57 -3.64
N LEU A 417 -8.49 19.85 -3.43
CA LEU A 417 -7.56 20.42 -4.40
C LEU A 417 -6.57 19.32 -4.74
N THR A 418 -6.24 19.10 -6.01
CA THR A 418 -5.35 18.01 -6.42
C THR A 418 -4.18 18.50 -7.24
N ALA A 419 -3.06 17.79 -7.14
CA ALA A 419 -1.83 18.09 -7.86
C ALA A 419 -1.10 16.79 -8.21
N SER A 420 -0.26 16.83 -9.24
CA SER A 420 0.59 15.70 -9.63
C SER A 420 1.85 15.55 -8.77
N THR A 421 2.20 16.55 -7.95
CA THR A 421 3.39 16.55 -7.09
C THR A 421 3.05 16.58 -5.60
N PHE A 422 3.89 15.98 -4.76
CA PHE A 422 3.79 16.06 -3.31
C PHE A 422 4.27 17.42 -2.76
N ASP A 423 5.13 18.13 -3.50
CA ASP A 423 5.73 19.40 -3.08
C ASP A 423 4.64 20.46 -2.80
N LEU A 424 4.49 20.82 -1.53
CA LEU A 424 3.48 21.77 -1.04
C LEU A 424 3.67 23.20 -1.56
N THR A 425 4.84 23.52 -2.12
CA THR A 425 5.13 24.83 -2.70
C THR A 425 4.65 24.96 -4.15
N ARG A 426 4.24 23.86 -4.79
CA ARG A 426 3.91 23.78 -6.22
C ARG A 426 2.57 23.12 -6.45
N TRP A 427 1.72 23.66 -7.32
CA TRP A 427 0.43 23.07 -7.69
C TRP A 427 0.46 22.59 -9.16
N ASP A 428 1.30 21.60 -9.43
CA ASP A 428 1.44 21.04 -10.78
C ASP A 428 0.18 20.25 -11.17
N ASN A 429 -0.29 20.43 -12.41
CA ASN A 429 -1.53 19.85 -12.93
C ASN A 429 -2.76 20.12 -12.03
N TYR A 430 -2.83 21.31 -11.43
CA TYR A 430 -3.86 21.67 -10.45
C TYR A 430 -5.30 21.41 -10.93
N ALA A 431 -6.10 20.77 -10.07
CA ALA A 431 -7.54 20.65 -10.25
C ALA A 431 -8.28 20.74 -8.91
N THR A 432 -9.59 21.04 -8.94
CA THR A 432 -10.44 21.12 -7.75
C THR A 432 -11.74 20.37 -7.94
N SER A 433 -12.27 19.73 -6.89
CA SER A 433 -13.57 19.06 -7.00
C SER A 433 -14.74 20.03 -7.13
N THR A 434 -14.56 21.25 -6.63
CA THR A 434 -15.49 22.37 -6.81
C THR A 434 -14.67 23.64 -7.01
N ALA A 435 -14.87 24.29 -8.16
CA ALA A 435 -14.15 25.51 -8.52
C ALA A 435 -14.62 26.71 -7.70
N ASP A 436 -13.76 27.72 -7.51
CA ASP A 436 -14.11 28.94 -6.77
C ASP A 436 -15.33 29.67 -7.38
N SER A 437 -15.44 29.66 -8.71
CA SER A 437 -16.55 30.29 -9.44
C SER A 437 -17.90 29.57 -9.26
N ASP A 438 -17.89 28.36 -8.70
CA ASP A 438 -19.07 27.54 -8.43
C ASP A 438 -19.07 27.03 -6.98
N ALA A 439 -18.45 27.78 -6.06
CA ALA A 439 -18.25 27.35 -4.68
C ALA A 439 -19.55 26.96 -3.96
N THR A 440 -20.69 27.55 -4.35
CA THR A 440 -22.01 27.24 -3.78
C THR A 440 -22.54 25.86 -4.13
N SER A 441 -22.00 25.20 -5.17
CA SER A 441 -22.35 23.82 -5.53
C SER A 441 -21.56 22.77 -4.76
N ALA A 442 -20.62 23.19 -3.91
CA ALA A 442 -19.80 22.28 -3.12
C ALA A 442 -20.66 21.35 -2.25
N PRO A 443 -20.29 20.07 -2.13
CA PRO A 443 -20.91 19.16 -1.18
C PRO A 443 -20.96 19.76 0.23
N VAL A 444 -22.08 19.54 0.92
CA VAL A 444 -22.37 20.17 2.22
C VAL A 444 -22.76 19.13 3.27
N ILE A 445 -22.23 19.30 4.48
CA ILE A 445 -22.66 18.60 5.69
C ILE A 445 -23.63 19.50 6.45
N SER A 446 -24.79 18.97 6.81
CA SER A 446 -25.68 19.60 7.81
C SER A 446 -25.24 19.21 9.22
N VAL A 447 -24.89 20.19 10.05
CA VAL A 447 -24.42 19.92 11.42
C VAL A 447 -25.58 19.94 12.39
N SER A 448 -25.94 18.76 12.90
CA SER A 448 -27.10 18.53 13.78
C SER A 448 -26.71 18.51 15.27
N GLY A 449 -27.71 18.40 16.15
CA GLY A 449 -27.55 18.36 17.62
C GLY A 449 -27.80 19.72 18.30
N ALA A 450 -28.07 19.71 19.60
CA ALA A 450 -28.26 20.94 20.38
C ALA A 450 -26.92 21.65 20.58
N MET A 451 -26.85 22.98 20.36
CA MET A 451 -25.69 23.74 20.86
C MET A 451 -25.62 23.55 22.37
N ALA A 452 -24.43 23.28 22.91
CA ALA A 452 -24.24 23.34 24.34
C ALA A 452 -24.66 24.74 24.81
N SER A 453 -25.60 24.82 25.74
CA SER A 453 -25.96 26.09 26.37
C SER A 453 -24.68 26.72 26.92
N PRO A 454 -24.46 28.04 26.75
CA PRO A 454 -23.37 28.69 27.46
C PRO A 454 -23.52 28.39 28.96
N PRO A 455 -22.43 28.16 29.70
CA PRO A 455 -22.51 27.95 31.13
C PRO A 455 -23.27 29.13 31.74
N LEU A 456 -24.32 28.84 32.50
CA LEU A 456 -25.02 29.84 33.29
C LEU A 456 -23.96 30.52 34.17
N VAL A 457 -23.68 31.79 33.89
CA VAL A 457 -22.86 32.61 34.77
C VAL A 457 -23.61 32.68 36.10
N PRO A 458 -23.06 32.23 37.23
CA PRO A 458 -23.71 32.39 38.52
C PRO A 458 -23.87 33.89 38.77
N VAL A 459 -25.12 34.32 38.99
CA VAL A 459 -25.46 35.70 39.37
C VAL A 459 -25.05 35.95 40.81
#